data_AF-A0A5D6XW09-F1
#
_entry.id   AF-A0A5D6XW09-F1
#
_cell.length_a   1.000
_cell.length_b   1.000
_cell.length_c   1.000
_cell.angle_alpha   90.00
_cell.angle_beta   90.00
_cell.angle_gamma   90.00
#
_symmetry.space_group_name_H-M   'P 1'
#
loop_
_entity.id
_entity.type
_entity.pdbx_description
1 polymer ?
#
loop_
_entity_poly.entity_id
_entity_poly.type
_entity_poly.pdbx_seq_one_letter_code
_entity_poly.pdbx_strand_id
1 'polypeptide(L)'
;MVLKQDVPNLGFRGEEVSVKAGYARNFLYPEKLAVYATPANLEKFKVDKESVDEVEAERERAHKQVIARITSVELVLKRHTAARGETTLHSSVTAQNISDMLEKQHGIIVGVARVNLPTPIKTLGSHTVKIRVDDAVEAEYAAAVAAAGEGETPVLASTDEATEEEEAEAESTPTKAGPSKKKEVKLQTVAAAKSAASTKKAKSSSSKKKAATTIHIEWRGARMTLLESKVYELLLTIPAGKVSTYGGMAKALGSGPRPVGQALRKNPFAPEVPCHRVVAADLSIGGFKGSVGEDHEHIKEKRTLLAAEGVTFADDLKVDSRCLHHF
;
A
#
# COMPACT_ATOMS: atom_id res chain seq x y z
N MET A 1 32.26 -0.75 9.39
CA MET A 1 31.47 0.46 8.97
C MET A 1 30.00 0.05 8.94
N VAL A 2 29.05 0.99 9.03
CA VAL A 2 27.62 0.64 9.05
C VAL A 2 26.93 1.10 7.76
N LEU A 3 26.13 0.23 7.17
CA LEU A 3 25.36 0.54 5.96
C LEU A 3 24.13 1.39 6.30
N LYS A 4 23.90 2.44 5.51
CA LYS A 4 22.75 3.32 5.62
C LYS A 4 21.59 2.89 4.71
N GLN A 5 21.89 2.16 3.64
CA GLN A 5 20.96 1.62 2.67
C GLN A 5 21.38 0.20 2.30
N ASP A 6 20.47 -0.58 1.73
CA ASP A 6 20.75 -1.93 1.27
C ASP A 6 21.69 -1.84 0.06
N VAL A 7 22.80 -2.59 0.11
CA VAL A 7 23.80 -2.61 -0.97
C VAL A 7 23.87 -4.02 -1.53
N PRO A 8 23.62 -4.21 -2.84
CA PRO A 8 23.70 -5.51 -3.49
C PRO A 8 25.07 -6.17 -3.25
N ASN A 9 25.08 -7.45 -2.88
CA ASN A 9 26.28 -8.26 -2.59
C ASN A 9 27.14 -7.80 -1.40
N LEU A 10 26.66 -6.87 -0.57
CA LEU A 10 27.40 -6.41 0.60
C LEU A 10 26.63 -6.60 1.92
N GLY A 11 25.34 -6.31 1.93
CA GLY A 11 24.50 -6.47 3.13
C GLY A 11 23.33 -5.51 3.17
N PHE A 12 22.56 -5.62 4.25
CA PHE A 12 21.36 -4.81 4.46
C PHE A 12 21.65 -3.54 5.26
N ARG A 13 20.75 -2.58 5.19
CA ARG A 13 20.78 -1.35 5.97
C ARG A 13 20.91 -1.68 7.47
N GLY A 14 21.89 -1.05 8.12
CA GLY A 14 22.13 -1.19 9.54
C GLY A 14 23.13 -2.28 9.91
N GLU A 15 23.55 -3.10 8.94
CA GLU A 15 24.54 -4.14 9.14
C GLU A 15 25.95 -3.53 9.26
N GLU A 16 26.75 -4.09 10.19
CA GLU A 16 28.17 -3.79 10.29
C GLU A 16 28.95 -4.69 9.34
N VAL A 17 29.55 -4.09 8.33
CA VAL A 17 30.32 -4.81 7.32
C VAL A 17 31.77 -4.29 7.26
N SER A 18 32.68 -5.20 6.91
CA SER A 18 34.10 -4.91 6.71
C SER A 18 34.43 -5.05 5.22
N VAL A 19 34.93 -4.00 4.60
CA VAL A 19 35.31 -4.00 3.17
C VAL A 19 36.72 -3.47 2.97
N LYS A 20 37.27 -3.71 1.77
CA LYS A 20 38.52 -3.10 1.32
C LYS A 20 38.44 -1.57 1.37
N ALA A 21 39.48 -0.94 1.90
CA ALA A 21 39.54 0.52 2.09
C ALA A 21 39.31 1.34 0.81
N GLY A 22 39.65 0.81 -0.36
CA GLY A 22 39.38 1.46 -1.65
C GLY A 22 37.89 1.49 -1.98
N TYR A 23 37.16 0.40 -1.73
CA TYR A 23 35.73 0.30 -2.01
C TYR A 23 34.91 1.22 -1.11
N ALA A 24 35.26 1.31 0.19
CA ALA A 24 34.62 2.25 1.10
C ALA A 24 34.84 3.72 0.67
N ARG A 25 36.07 4.08 0.30
CA ARG A 25 36.45 5.47 -0.05
C ARG A 25 35.93 5.94 -1.39
N ASN A 26 35.91 5.08 -2.40
CA ASN A 26 35.56 5.48 -3.77
C ASN A 26 34.08 5.30 -4.08
N PHE A 27 33.39 4.37 -3.41
CA PHE A 27 32.01 4.02 -3.72
C PHE A 27 31.07 4.31 -2.55
N LEU A 28 31.31 3.73 -1.38
CA LEU A 28 30.31 3.75 -0.30
C LEU A 28 30.18 5.09 0.44
N TYR A 29 31.29 5.81 0.68
CA TYR A 29 31.23 7.13 1.33
C TYR A 29 30.75 8.25 0.39
N PRO A 30 31.22 8.35 -0.88
CA PRO A 30 30.75 9.39 -1.80
C PRO A 30 29.26 9.24 -2.15
N GLU A 31 28.79 8.02 -2.38
CA GLU A 31 27.36 7.71 -2.62
C GLU A 31 26.51 7.77 -1.34
N LYS A 32 27.14 8.02 -0.18
CA LYS A 32 26.47 8.12 1.14
C LYS A 32 25.72 6.83 1.54
N LEU A 33 26.21 5.68 1.05
CA LEU A 33 25.67 4.35 1.32
C LEU A 33 26.15 3.78 2.66
N ALA A 34 27.31 4.20 3.15
CA ALA A 34 27.87 3.75 4.44
C ALA A 34 28.39 4.91 5.29
N VAL A 35 28.46 4.68 6.60
CA VAL A 35 29.02 5.62 7.59
C VAL A 35 30.04 4.89 8.46
N TYR A 36 31.02 5.63 8.99
CA TYR A 36 31.96 5.09 9.98
C TYR A 36 31.23 4.44 11.15
N ALA A 37 31.74 3.27 11.55
CA ALA A 37 31.25 2.49 12.69
C ALA A 37 31.68 3.18 14.00
N THR A 38 30.96 4.22 14.39
CA THR A 38 31.03 4.81 15.73
C THR A 38 29.91 4.21 16.58
N PRO A 39 30.07 4.06 17.90
CA PRO A 39 29.02 3.49 18.77
C PRO A 39 27.69 4.25 18.63
N ALA A 40 27.75 5.58 18.46
CA ALA A 40 26.58 6.42 18.23
C ALA A 40 25.87 6.16 16.89
N ASN A 41 26.62 5.80 15.84
CA ASN A 41 26.04 5.46 14.54
C ASN A 41 25.50 4.02 14.54
N LEU A 42 26.19 3.11 15.24
CA LEU A 42 25.77 1.73 15.41
C LEU A 42 24.39 1.65 16.08
N GLU A 43 24.14 2.42 17.14
CA GLU A 43 22.81 2.49 17.77
C GLU A 43 21.74 3.18 16.91
N LYS A 44 22.12 4.19 16.12
CA LYS A 44 21.16 4.90 15.25
C LYS A 44 20.71 4.08 14.05
N PHE A 45 21.59 3.21 13.56
CA PHE A 45 21.35 2.41 12.36
C PHE A 45 21.12 0.94 12.66
N LYS A 46 21.19 0.48 13.92
CA LYS A 46 20.61 -0.80 14.34
C LYS A 46 19.13 -0.79 13.97
N VAL A 47 18.84 -1.47 12.87
CA VAL A 47 17.48 -1.85 12.53
C VAL A 47 17.13 -2.98 13.49
N ASP A 48 16.02 -2.85 14.21
CA ASP A 48 15.48 -3.95 15.00
C ASP A 48 15.16 -5.07 13.99
N LYS A 49 16.07 -6.03 13.87
CA LYS A 49 15.97 -7.15 12.93
C LYS A 49 14.61 -7.85 13.06
N GLU A 50 14.17 -7.99 14.31
CA GLU A 50 12.87 -8.50 14.72
C GLU A 50 11.69 -7.75 14.08
N SER A 51 11.75 -6.42 13.97
CA SER A 51 10.68 -5.64 13.34
C SER A 51 10.62 -5.79 11.82
N VAL A 52 11.75 -6.06 11.17
CA VAL A 52 11.79 -6.30 9.72
C VAL A 52 11.34 -7.72 9.43
N ASP A 53 11.81 -8.68 10.22
CA ASP A 53 11.42 -10.09 10.15
C ASP A 53 9.89 -10.24 10.35
N GLU A 54 9.29 -9.49 11.29
CA GLU A 54 7.84 -9.48 11.50
C GLU A 54 7.06 -8.97 10.27
N VAL A 55 7.50 -7.86 9.68
CA VAL A 55 6.86 -7.26 8.49
C VAL A 55 6.98 -8.18 7.27
N GLU A 56 8.13 -8.80 7.07
CA GLU A 56 8.33 -9.77 5.99
C GLU A 56 7.49 -11.03 6.20
N ALA A 57 7.41 -11.54 7.44
CA ALA A 57 6.60 -12.69 7.77
C ALA A 57 5.09 -12.42 7.57
N GLU A 58 4.60 -11.21 7.90
CA GLU A 58 3.22 -10.81 7.60
C GLU A 58 2.94 -10.79 6.09
N ARG A 59 3.87 -10.25 5.30
CA ARG A 59 3.75 -10.22 3.84
C ARG A 59 3.73 -11.64 3.26
N GLU A 60 4.60 -12.52 3.73
CA GLU A 60 4.58 -13.93 3.33
C GLU A 60 3.27 -14.62 3.67
N ARG A 61 2.69 -14.37 4.85
CA ARG A 61 1.39 -14.94 5.24
C ARG A 61 0.28 -14.47 4.31
N ALA A 62 0.24 -13.19 3.98
CA ALA A 62 -0.74 -12.65 3.04
C ALA A 62 -0.59 -13.29 1.65
N HIS A 63 0.64 -13.46 1.15
CA HIS A 63 0.88 -14.11 -0.14
C HIS A 63 0.47 -15.59 -0.12
N LYS A 64 0.82 -16.33 0.92
CA LYS A 64 0.43 -17.74 1.10
C LYS A 64 -1.10 -17.91 1.12
N GLN A 65 -1.83 -17.00 1.75
CA GLN A 65 -3.29 -17.00 1.74
C GLN A 65 -3.86 -16.76 0.33
N VAL A 66 -3.31 -15.82 -0.42
CA VAL A 66 -3.75 -15.54 -1.80
C VAL A 66 -3.46 -16.73 -2.72
N ILE A 67 -2.30 -17.37 -2.58
CA ILE A 67 -1.93 -18.56 -3.35
C ILE A 67 -2.90 -19.72 -3.05
N ALA A 68 -3.20 -19.97 -1.77
CA ALA A 68 -4.17 -21.01 -1.41
C ALA A 68 -5.56 -20.75 -2.01
N ARG A 69 -5.99 -19.47 -2.08
CA ARG A 69 -7.24 -19.09 -2.76
C ARG A 69 -7.19 -19.30 -4.26
N ILE A 70 -6.06 -19.02 -4.91
CA ILE A 70 -5.91 -19.22 -6.35
C ILE A 70 -5.83 -20.72 -6.66
N THR A 71 -5.04 -21.50 -5.95
CA THR A 71 -4.84 -22.94 -6.23
C THR A 71 -6.09 -23.78 -5.98
N SER A 72 -6.96 -23.39 -5.03
CA SER A 72 -8.21 -24.11 -4.75
C SER A 72 -9.34 -23.83 -5.73
N VAL A 73 -9.12 -22.89 -6.65
CA VAL A 73 -10.12 -22.48 -7.62
C VAL A 73 -10.00 -23.37 -8.86
N GLU A 74 -11.14 -23.74 -9.44
CA GLU A 74 -11.21 -24.38 -10.76
C GLU A 74 -12.00 -23.46 -11.69
N LEU A 75 -11.50 -23.26 -12.91
CA LEU A 75 -12.06 -22.32 -13.88
C LEU A 75 -12.69 -23.15 -14.97
N VAL A 76 -14.00 -23.00 -15.14
CA VAL A 76 -14.73 -23.66 -16.22
C VAL A 76 -14.97 -22.65 -17.32
N LEU A 77 -14.22 -22.78 -18.41
CA LEU A 77 -14.35 -21.93 -19.59
C LEU A 77 -15.28 -22.61 -20.60
N LYS A 78 -16.50 -22.11 -20.75
CA LYS A 78 -17.47 -22.57 -21.75
C LYS A 78 -17.17 -21.90 -23.11
N ARG A 79 -16.81 -22.69 -24.12
CA ARG A 79 -16.47 -22.19 -25.47
C ARG A 79 -17.07 -23.09 -26.56
N HIS A 80 -17.37 -22.49 -27.72
CA HIS A 80 -17.84 -23.23 -28.89
C HIS A 80 -16.67 -23.92 -29.63
N THR A 81 -16.90 -25.16 -30.05
CA THR A 81 -16.02 -25.92 -30.93
C THR A 81 -16.29 -25.59 -32.39
N ALA A 82 -15.28 -25.79 -33.26
CA ALA A 82 -15.44 -25.52 -34.69
C ALA A 82 -16.40 -26.49 -35.39
N ALA A 83 -16.48 -27.74 -34.91
CA ALA A 83 -17.43 -28.76 -35.37
C ALA A 83 -17.85 -29.71 -34.24
N ARG A 84 -18.94 -30.47 -34.45
CA ARG A 84 -19.44 -31.49 -33.50
C ARG A 84 -18.54 -32.72 -33.56
N GLY A 85 -17.47 -32.74 -32.76
CA GLY A 85 -16.53 -33.86 -32.65
C GLY A 85 -15.05 -33.48 -32.79
N GLU A 86 -14.73 -32.23 -33.14
CA GLU A 86 -13.34 -31.76 -33.18
C GLU A 86 -12.87 -31.24 -31.81
N THR A 87 -11.65 -31.62 -31.43
CA THR A 87 -10.99 -31.23 -30.18
C THR A 87 -10.45 -29.79 -30.20
N THR A 88 -10.64 -29.07 -31.31
CA THR A 88 -10.15 -27.71 -31.54
C THR A 88 -11.26 -26.66 -31.28
N LEU A 89 -10.89 -25.64 -30.53
CA LEU A 89 -11.76 -24.53 -30.20
C LEU A 89 -11.82 -23.53 -31.36
N HIS A 90 -13.03 -23.03 -31.67
CA HIS A 90 -13.22 -21.99 -32.69
C HIS A 90 -12.55 -20.66 -32.29
N SER A 91 -12.48 -20.39 -30.98
CA SER A 91 -11.77 -19.24 -30.42
C SER A 91 -10.72 -19.72 -29.42
N SER A 92 -9.48 -19.20 -29.53
CA SER A 92 -8.39 -19.53 -28.60
C SER A 92 -8.59 -18.87 -27.24
N VAL A 93 -8.30 -19.57 -26.15
CA VAL A 93 -8.29 -18.98 -24.81
C VAL A 93 -7.01 -18.19 -24.65
N THR A 94 -7.16 -16.89 -24.41
CA THR A 94 -6.06 -15.96 -24.16
C THR A 94 -6.00 -15.59 -22.67
N ALA A 95 -4.88 -15.02 -22.22
CA ALA A 95 -4.72 -14.53 -20.85
C ALA A 95 -5.84 -13.57 -20.41
N GLN A 96 -6.35 -12.74 -21.33
CA GLN A 96 -7.47 -11.84 -21.07
C GLN A 96 -8.76 -12.58 -20.73
N ASN A 97 -9.06 -13.68 -21.44
CA ASN A 97 -10.24 -14.49 -21.15
C ASN A 97 -10.15 -15.19 -19.79
N ILE A 98 -8.93 -15.58 -19.38
CA ILE A 98 -8.68 -16.19 -18.07
C ILE A 98 -8.89 -15.15 -16.97
N SER A 99 -8.34 -13.94 -17.14
CA SER A 99 -8.55 -12.79 -16.24
C SER A 99 -10.03 -12.48 -16.04
N ASP A 100 -10.78 -12.31 -17.13
CA ASP A 100 -12.20 -11.95 -17.08
C ASP A 100 -13.05 -13.06 -16.43
N MET A 101 -12.67 -14.33 -16.62
CA MET A 101 -13.39 -15.46 -16.03
C MET A 101 -13.07 -15.64 -14.54
N LEU A 102 -11.83 -15.40 -14.12
CA LEU A 102 -11.44 -15.36 -12.69
C LEU A 102 -12.21 -14.29 -11.92
N GLU A 103 -12.42 -13.14 -12.54
CA GLU A 103 -13.22 -12.07 -11.95
C GLU A 103 -14.69 -12.47 -11.85
N LYS A 104 -15.28 -13.03 -12.92
CA LYS A 104 -16.71 -13.38 -12.95
C LYS A 104 -17.09 -14.55 -12.06
N GLN A 105 -16.26 -15.61 -12.01
CA GLN A 105 -16.60 -16.84 -11.27
C GLN A 105 -16.19 -16.75 -9.80
N HIS A 106 -15.04 -16.14 -9.50
CA HIS A 106 -14.41 -16.21 -8.18
C HIS A 106 -14.15 -14.84 -7.55
N GLY A 107 -14.43 -13.74 -8.28
CA GLY A 107 -14.21 -12.37 -7.77
C GLY A 107 -12.75 -12.00 -7.56
N ILE A 108 -11.81 -12.74 -8.18
CA ILE A 108 -10.37 -12.49 -8.04
C ILE A 108 -9.90 -11.63 -9.20
N ILE A 109 -9.46 -10.40 -8.89
CA ILE A 109 -8.95 -9.46 -9.88
C ILE A 109 -7.47 -9.77 -10.15
N VAL A 110 -7.18 -10.37 -11.31
CA VAL A 110 -5.82 -10.67 -11.76
C VAL A 110 -5.54 -9.93 -13.05
N GLY A 111 -4.56 -9.02 -13.06
CA GLY A 111 -4.19 -8.31 -14.29
C GLY A 111 -3.59 -9.24 -15.35
N VAL A 112 -3.87 -8.98 -16.64
CA VAL A 112 -3.45 -9.80 -17.78
C VAL A 112 -1.93 -10.09 -17.81
N ALA A 113 -1.11 -9.11 -17.40
CA ALA A 113 0.36 -9.24 -17.37
C ALA A 113 0.88 -10.25 -16.32
N ARG A 114 0.03 -10.64 -15.36
CA ARG A 114 0.39 -11.61 -14.31
C ARG A 114 0.12 -13.06 -14.72
N VAL A 115 -0.65 -13.28 -15.79
CA VAL A 115 -0.98 -14.61 -16.31
C VAL A 115 0.09 -15.02 -17.32
N ASN A 116 0.92 -16.00 -16.96
CA ASN A 116 1.95 -16.50 -17.86
C ASN A 116 1.37 -17.61 -18.74
N LEU A 117 0.94 -17.22 -19.95
CA LEU A 117 0.44 -18.12 -20.97
C LEU A 117 1.19 -17.88 -22.29
N PRO A 118 2.30 -18.59 -22.58
CA PRO A 118 3.12 -18.34 -23.75
C PRO A 118 2.43 -18.74 -25.06
N THR A 119 1.56 -19.74 -25.03
CA THR A 119 0.78 -20.20 -26.19
C THR A 119 -0.72 -20.18 -25.87
N PRO A 120 -1.54 -19.52 -26.71
CA PRO A 120 -2.99 -19.54 -26.53
C PRO A 120 -3.54 -20.97 -26.62
N ILE A 121 -4.45 -21.31 -25.69
CA ILE A 121 -5.01 -22.66 -25.62
C ILE A 121 -6.06 -22.81 -26.73
N LYS A 122 -5.88 -23.82 -27.58
CA LYS A 122 -6.79 -24.14 -28.71
C LYS A 122 -7.43 -25.52 -28.58
N THR A 123 -7.06 -26.31 -27.57
CA THR A 123 -7.59 -27.65 -27.34
C THR A 123 -8.50 -27.69 -26.13
N LEU A 124 -9.53 -28.54 -26.18
CA LEU A 124 -10.34 -28.87 -25.02
C LEU A 124 -9.53 -29.73 -24.04
N GLY A 125 -9.78 -29.53 -22.73
CA GLY A 125 -9.10 -30.26 -21.67
C GLY A 125 -8.69 -29.39 -20.51
N SER A 126 -8.04 -30.03 -19.54
CA SER A 126 -7.41 -29.38 -18.39
C SER A 126 -6.02 -28.87 -18.76
N HIS A 127 -5.81 -27.57 -18.55
CA HIS A 127 -4.55 -26.88 -18.81
C HIS A 127 -4.06 -26.21 -17.55
N THR A 128 -2.82 -26.49 -17.15
CA THR A 128 -2.20 -25.80 -16.02
C THR A 128 -1.58 -24.48 -16.48
N VAL A 129 -2.02 -23.38 -15.89
CA VAL A 129 -1.53 -22.02 -16.18
C VAL A 129 -0.81 -21.47 -14.95
N LYS A 130 0.33 -20.80 -15.15
CA LYS A 130 1.08 -20.18 -14.05
C LYS A 130 0.67 -18.72 -13.88
N ILE A 131 0.30 -18.32 -12.68
CA ILE A 131 -0.08 -16.95 -12.33
C ILE A 131 0.97 -16.39 -11.38
N ARG A 132 1.57 -15.24 -11.72
CA ARG A 132 2.51 -14.53 -10.84
C ARG A 132 1.75 -13.64 -9.86
N VAL A 133 1.90 -13.89 -8.56
CA VAL A 133 1.24 -13.08 -7.53
C VAL A 133 2.10 -11.86 -7.16
N ASP A 134 3.43 -12.03 -7.09
CA ASP A 134 4.42 -10.98 -6.79
C ASP A 134 5.80 -11.35 -7.41
N ASP A 135 6.81 -10.48 -7.34
CA ASP A 135 8.15 -10.66 -7.98
C ASP A 135 8.86 -11.98 -7.59
N ALA A 136 8.48 -12.59 -6.46
CA ALA A 136 9.14 -13.78 -5.91
C ALA A 136 8.30 -15.07 -5.95
N VAL A 137 6.99 -15.01 -6.27
CA VAL A 137 6.11 -16.19 -6.07
C VAL A 137 5.20 -16.46 -7.28
N GLU A 138 5.39 -17.66 -7.86
CA GLU A 138 4.55 -18.22 -8.92
C GLU A 138 3.52 -19.19 -8.30
N ALA A 139 2.26 -19.04 -8.67
CA ALA A 139 1.20 -19.99 -8.34
C ALA A 139 0.86 -20.83 -9.57
N GLU A 140 0.73 -22.14 -9.39
CA GLU A 140 0.21 -23.05 -10.41
C GLU A 140 -1.30 -23.18 -10.26
N TYR A 141 -1.99 -23.23 -11.41
CA TYR A 141 -3.45 -23.20 -11.45
C TYR A 141 -3.99 -24.11 -12.55
N ALA A 142 -5.03 -24.90 -12.28
CA ALA A 142 -5.68 -25.77 -13.26
C ALA A 142 -6.92 -25.10 -13.87
N ALA A 143 -6.88 -24.81 -15.18
CA ALA A 143 -8.02 -24.32 -15.95
C ALA A 143 -8.65 -25.45 -16.77
N ALA A 144 -9.93 -25.71 -16.59
CA ALA A 144 -10.69 -26.70 -17.37
C ALA A 144 -11.48 -26.01 -18.49
N VAL A 145 -11.19 -26.34 -19.75
CA VAL A 145 -11.92 -25.80 -20.90
C VAL A 145 -12.96 -26.82 -21.36
N ALA A 146 -14.24 -26.46 -21.23
CA ALA A 146 -15.39 -27.31 -21.55
C ALA A 146 -16.15 -26.80 -22.78
N ALA A 147 -16.61 -27.72 -23.64
CA ALA A 147 -17.40 -27.37 -24.82
C ALA A 147 -18.82 -26.92 -24.43
N ALA A 148 -19.28 -25.80 -24.98
CA ALA A 148 -20.64 -25.30 -24.79
C ALA A 148 -21.58 -25.90 -25.85
N GLY A 149 -22.23 -27.01 -25.50
CA GLY A 149 -23.45 -27.48 -26.17
C GLY A 149 -24.66 -27.02 -25.36
N GLU A 150 -25.63 -26.38 -26.00
CA GLU A 150 -26.91 -26.02 -25.38
C GLU A 150 -27.79 -27.28 -25.18
N GLY A 151 -28.44 -27.36 -24.02
CA GLY A 151 -29.59 -28.26 -23.77
C GLY A 151 -29.36 -29.35 -22.72
N GLU A 152 -30.19 -29.27 -21.66
CA GLU A 152 -30.48 -30.27 -20.63
C GLU A 152 -29.56 -30.36 -19.40
N THR A 153 -30.11 -29.83 -18.29
CA THR A 153 -29.99 -30.50 -17.00
C THR A 153 -30.66 -31.87 -17.12
N PRO A 154 -30.11 -32.89 -16.46
CA PRO A 154 -30.90 -33.46 -15.38
C PRO A 154 -30.11 -33.62 -14.09
N VAL A 155 -30.92 -33.76 -13.07
CA VAL A 155 -30.66 -33.94 -11.64
C VAL A 155 -30.27 -35.38 -11.33
N LEU A 156 -29.51 -35.53 -10.23
CA LEU A 156 -29.46 -36.69 -9.30
C LEU A 156 -28.92 -38.04 -9.80
N ALA A 157 -27.82 -38.48 -9.20
CA ALA A 157 -27.77 -39.78 -8.51
C ALA A 157 -26.53 -39.88 -7.62
N SER A 158 -26.80 -39.97 -6.32
CA SER A 158 -25.96 -40.57 -5.29
C SER A 158 -25.68 -42.05 -5.58
N THR A 159 -24.46 -42.51 -5.30
CA THR A 159 -24.23 -43.85 -4.76
C THR A 159 -22.91 -43.86 -4.01
N ASP A 160 -23.05 -43.96 -2.68
CA ASP A 160 -22.12 -44.63 -1.80
C ASP A 160 -21.72 -46.00 -2.36
N GLU A 161 -20.43 -46.32 -2.26
CA GLU A 161 -20.00 -47.63 -1.74
C GLU A 161 -18.62 -47.49 -1.09
N ALA A 162 -18.62 -47.75 0.22
CA ALA A 162 -17.47 -48.16 1.03
C ALA A 162 -16.88 -49.47 0.46
N THR A 163 -15.61 -49.81 0.69
CA THR A 163 -15.03 -50.60 1.82
C THR A 163 -13.61 -50.98 1.34
N GLU A 164 -12.56 -51.30 2.08
CA GLU A 164 -12.23 -51.60 3.49
C GLU A 164 -10.68 -51.63 3.52
N GLU A 165 -10.05 -51.03 4.54
CA GLU A 165 -9.23 -51.70 5.58
C GLU A 165 -7.78 -52.10 5.18
N GLU A 166 -6.80 -51.57 5.91
CA GLU A 166 -6.04 -52.41 6.85
C GLU A 166 -5.48 -51.55 8.00
N GLU A 167 -5.73 -52.04 9.22
CA GLU A 167 -5.30 -51.54 10.52
C GLU A 167 -3.87 -52.00 10.89
N ALA A 168 -3.27 -51.35 11.89
CA ALA A 168 -2.67 -51.98 13.09
C ALA A 168 -1.75 -50.95 13.78
N GLU A 169 -2.19 -50.38 14.93
CA GLU A 169 -1.74 -50.72 16.30
C GLU A 169 -0.38 -50.09 16.67
N ALA A 170 -0.05 -49.60 17.85
CA ALA A 170 -0.65 -49.38 19.18
C ALA A 170 0.32 -48.36 19.86
N GLU A 171 0.14 -47.70 21.00
CA GLU A 171 -0.67 -47.90 22.20
C GLU A 171 -0.63 -46.60 23.06
N SER A 172 -1.60 -46.52 23.98
CA SER A 172 -1.95 -45.53 25.02
C SER A 172 -0.82 -44.81 25.81
N THR A 173 -0.88 -43.48 26.04
CA THR A 173 -1.54 -42.69 27.14
C THR A 173 -1.22 -43.10 28.59
N PRO A 174 -1.53 -42.32 29.67
CA PRO A 174 -1.56 -40.86 29.94
C PRO A 174 -0.95 -40.53 31.35
N THR A 175 -1.04 -39.28 31.84
CA THR A 175 -1.51 -38.88 33.22
C THR A 175 -1.20 -37.38 33.42
N LYS A 176 -2.17 -36.44 33.34
CA LYS A 176 -3.21 -35.98 34.31
C LYS A 176 -2.65 -35.25 35.56
N ALA A 177 -3.01 -33.96 35.72
CA ALA A 177 -3.68 -33.40 36.91
C ALA A 177 -3.64 -31.85 36.92
N GLY A 178 -4.81 -31.18 36.97
CA GLY A 178 -4.97 -29.83 37.55
C GLY A 178 -5.01 -29.89 39.08
N PRO A 179 -5.63 -28.95 39.84
CA PRO A 179 -6.35 -27.74 39.42
C PRO A 179 -6.19 -26.51 40.39
N SER A 180 -6.90 -25.43 40.06
CA SER A 180 -7.55 -24.43 40.97
C SER A 180 -6.77 -23.65 42.03
N LYS A 181 -6.93 -22.30 42.02
CA LYS A 181 -7.40 -21.54 43.19
C LYS A 181 -7.83 -20.10 42.84
N LYS A 182 -9.06 -19.76 43.23
CA LYS A 182 -9.59 -18.41 43.45
C LYS A 182 -8.85 -17.74 44.62
N LYS A 183 -8.65 -16.43 44.58
CA LYS A 183 -8.75 -15.59 45.79
C LYS A 183 -9.09 -14.13 45.46
N GLU A 184 -10.03 -13.65 46.26
CA GLU A 184 -10.65 -12.34 46.35
C GLU A 184 -9.74 -11.23 46.92
N VAL A 185 -10.05 -9.99 46.51
CA VAL A 185 -10.26 -8.76 47.32
C VAL A 185 -9.10 -8.20 48.16
N LYS A 186 -8.69 -6.95 47.85
CA LYS A 186 -8.94 -5.81 48.76
C LYS A 186 -8.75 -4.43 48.11
N LEU A 187 -9.81 -3.65 48.24
CA LEU A 187 -9.89 -2.20 48.18
C LEU A 187 -9.17 -1.60 49.42
N GLN A 188 -8.35 -0.56 49.25
CA GLN A 188 -8.12 0.42 50.32
C GLN A 188 -7.92 1.82 49.69
N THR A 189 -8.97 2.61 49.89
CA THR A 189 -9.03 4.07 49.94
C THR A 189 -8.01 4.66 50.93
N VAL A 190 -7.50 5.88 50.68
CA VAL A 190 -7.84 7.10 51.45
C VAL A 190 -7.16 8.37 50.91
N ALA A 191 -7.99 9.41 50.81
CA ALA A 191 -7.77 10.81 51.20
C ALA A 191 -6.77 11.73 50.46
N ALA A 192 -7.32 12.90 50.14
CA ALA A 192 -6.72 14.10 49.58
C ALA A 192 -5.94 14.92 50.62
N ALA A 193 -4.96 15.73 50.16
CA ALA A 193 -4.81 17.13 50.55
C ALA A 193 -3.71 17.84 49.73
N LYS A 194 -3.94 19.14 49.56
CA LYS A 194 -3.20 20.18 48.83
C LYS A 194 -1.72 20.31 49.25
N SER A 195 -0.83 20.78 48.36
CA SER A 195 -0.21 22.12 48.46
C SER A 195 0.81 22.43 47.34
N ALA A 196 0.73 23.68 46.87
CA ALA A 196 1.76 24.64 46.44
C ALA A 196 3.05 24.20 45.70
N ALA A 197 3.20 24.81 44.51
CA ALA A 197 4.36 25.53 43.99
C ALA A 197 5.78 24.95 44.21
N SER A 198 6.45 24.59 43.10
CA SER A 198 7.65 25.30 42.63
C SER A 198 8.28 24.57 41.43
N THR A 199 8.56 25.36 40.40
CA THR A 199 9.50 25.16 39.30
C THR A 199 10.55 24.06 39.49
N LYS A 200 10.51 23.04 38.64
CA LYS A 200 11.72 22.39 38.10
C LYS A 200 11.44 21.83 36.70
N LYS A 201 12.23 22.35 35.77
CA LYS A 201 12.38 21.97 34.36
C LYS A 201 12.61 20.45 34.24
N ALA A 202 11.54 19.68 34.14
CA ALA A 202 11.59 18.28 33.77
C ALA A 202 11.59 18.20 32.25
N LYS A 203 12.71 17.75 31.69
CA LYS A 203 12.84 17.33 30.29
C LYS A 203 11.67 16.40 29.99
N SER A 204 10.72 16.86 29.16
CA SER A 204 9.72 15.99 28.59
C SER A 204 10.45 14.91 27.80
N SER A 205 10.48 13.71 28.34
CA SER A 205 10.83 12.48 27.65
C SER A 205 10.12 12.49 26.30
N SER A 206 10.89 12.62 25.23
CA SER A 206 10.38 12.49 23.87
C SER A 206 9.92 11.05 23.69
N SER A 207 8.66 10.80 24.02
CA SER A 207 7.92 9.66 23.51
C SER A 207 8.07 9.70 21.98
N LYS A 208 8.95 8.84 21.45
CA LYS A 208 9.05 8.56 20.03
C LYS A 208 7.67 8.04 19.62
N LYS A 209 6.81 8.91 19.08
CA LYS A 209 5.60 8.49 18.37
C LYS A 209 6.05 7.51 17.30
N LYS A 210 5.61 6.26 17.41
CA LYS A 210 5.79 5.22 16.38
C LYS A 210 5.44 5.84 15.02
N ALA A 211 6.32 5.72 14.04
CA ALA A 211 6.06 6.17 12.69
C ALA A 211 4.86 5.37 12.17
N ALA A 212 3.73 6.05 11.94
CA ALA A 212 2.54 5.42 11.40
C ALA A 212 2.87 4.81 10.04
N THR A 213 2.54 3.53 9.85
CA THR A 213 2.71 2.82 8.59
C THR A 213 2.02 3.60 7.46
N THR A 214 2.81 4.10 6.50
CA THR A 214 2.29 4.89 5.38
C THR A 214 1.61 3.96 4.37
N ILE A 215 0.29 3.86 4.45
CA ILE A 215 -0.53 3.12 3.49
C ILE A 215 -0.55 3.89 2.16
N HIS A 216 -0.21 3.19 1.08
CA HIS A 216 -0.29 3.71 -0.29
C HIS A 216 -1.51 3.10 -0.98
N ILE A 217 -2.23 3.92 -1.72
CA ILE A 217 -3.39 3.54 -2.52
C ILE A 217 -3.16 3.93 -3.98
N GLU A 218 -3.96 3.33 -4.86
CA GLU A 218 -4.04 3.72 -6.27
C GLU A 218 -5.22 4.67 -6.45
N TRP A 219 -4.94 5.88 -6.92
CA TRP A 219 -5.96 6.91 -7.16
C TRP A 219 -5.73 7.52 -8.53
N ARG A 220 -6.73 7.43 -9.41
CA ARG A 220 -6.67 7.86 -10.83
C ARG A 220 -5.41 7.36 -11.57
N GLY A 221 -5.00 6.12 -11.31
CA GLY A 221 -3.84 5.49 -11.95
C GLY A 221 -2.46 5.91 -11.42
N ALA A 222 -2.39 6.71 -10.35
CA ALA A 222 -1.14 7.01 -9.66
C ALA A 222 -1.13 6.44 -8.23
N ARG A 223 0.04 5.96 -7.80
CA ARG A 223 0.25 5.45 -6.45
C ARG A 223 0.60 6.59 -5.50
N MET A 224 -0.22 6.81 -4.46
CA MET A 224 -0.04 7.90 -3.49
C MET A 224 -0.53 7.51 -2.09
N THR A 225 -0.27 8.35 -1.10
CA THR A 225 -0.70 8.13 0.29
C THR A 225 -2.18 8.45 0.49
N LEU A 226 -2.81 7.87 1.52
CA LEU A 226 -4.19 8.20 1.92
C LEU A 226 -4.40 9.68 2.22
N LEU A 227 -3.37 10.39 2.68
CA LEU A 227 -3.47 11.83 2.91
C LEU A 227 -3.45 12.59 1.58
N GLU A 228 -2.57 12.21 0.65
CA GLU A 228 -2.48 12.84 -0.68
C GLU A 228 -3.80 12.72 -1.46
N SER A 229 -4.44 11.54 -1.44
CA SER A 229 -5.74 11.38 -2.13
C SER A 229 -6.82 12.27 -1.54
N LYS A 230 -6.93 12.35 -0.21
CA LYS A 230 -7.89 13.23 0.47
C LYS A 230 -7.61 14.71 0.20
N VAL A 231 -6.33 15.10 0.11
CA VAL A 231 -5.93 16.46 -0.27
C VAL A 231 -6.42 16.79 -1.69
N TYR A 232 -6.27 15.87 -2.64
CA TYR A 232 -6.72 16.07 -4.02
C TYR A 232 -8.24 16.05 -4.17
N GLU A 233 -8.95 15.21 -3.43
CA GLU A 233 -10.41 15.23 -3.38
C GLU A 233 -10.94 16.55 -2.84
N LEU A 234 -10.35 17.05 -1.75
CA LEU A 234 -10.74 18.32 -1.15
C LEU A 234 -10.41 19.52 -2.06
N LEU A 235 -9.34 19.46 -2.84
CA LEU A 235 -9.02 20.47 -3.85
C LEU A 235 -10.11 20.60 -4.91
N LEU A 236 -10.70 19.48 -5.33
CA LEU A 236 -11.73 19.45 -6.36
C LEU A 236 -13.05 20.08 -5.89
N THR A 237 -13.27 20.20 -4.58
CA THR A 237 -14.46 20.87 -4.03
C THR A 237 -14.36 22.39 -4.06
N ILE A 238 -13.15 22.96 -4.20
CA ILE A 238 -12.97 24.41 -4.29
C ILE A 238 -13.44 24.88 -5.67
N PRO A 239 -14.48 25.73 -5.78
CA PRO A 239 -14.97 26.19 -7.08
C PRO A 239 -13.97 27.13 -7.76
N ALA A 240 -14.04 27.23 -9.08
CA ALA A 240 -13.27 28.21 -9.84
C ALA A 240 -13.59 29.64 -9.36
N GLY A 241 -12.57 30.50 -9.31
CA GLY A 241 -12.70 31.87 -8.80
C GLY A 241 -12.64 31.99 -7.27
N LYS A 242 -12.48 30.87 -6.56
CA LYS A 242 -12.21 30.86 -5.12
C LYS A 242 -10.87 30.21 -4.79
N VAL A 243 -10.28 30.64 -3.68
CA VAL A 243 -9.03 30.11 -3.12
C VAL A 243 -9.25 29.61 -1.70
N SER A 244 -8.47 28.63 -1.26
CA SER A 244 -8.43 28.25 0.16
C SER A 244 -7.01 28.33 0.70
N THR A 245 -6.86 28.31 2.02
CA THR A 245 -5.53 28.38 2.65
C THR A 245 -5.00 27.00 2.98
N TYR A 246 -3.67 26.84 3.02
CA TYR A 246 -3.04 25.60 3.52
C TYR A 246 -3.54 25.24 4.93
N GLY A 247 -3.78 26.26 5.77
CA GLY A 247 -4.35 26.09 7.11
C GLY A 247 -5.81 25.63 7.09
N GLY A 248 -6.63 26.19 6.19
CA GLY A 248 -8.01 25.79 6.01
C GLY A 248 -8.14 24.34 5.56
N MET A 249 -7.36 23.94 4.56
CA MET A 249 -7.30 22.54 4.11
C MET A 249 -6.82 21.59 5.21
N ALA A 250 -5.77 21.97 5.93
CA ALA A 250 -5.24 21.18 7.03
C ALA A 250 -6.28 20.96 8.13
N LYS A 251 -7.06 21.99 8.47
CA LYS A 251 -8.15 21.90 9.45
C LYS A 251 -9.26 20.95 8.98
N ALA A 252 -9.69 21.07 7.72
CA ALA A 252 -10.71 20.19 7.15
C ALA A 252 -10.28 18.71 7.11
N LEU A 253 -8.99 18.46 6.86
CA LEU A 253 -8.42 17.11 6.78
C LEU A 253 -7.96 16.53 8.12
N GLY A 254 -8.00 17.31 9.21
CA GLY A 254 -7.42 16.92 10.50
C GLY A 254 -5.90 16.70 10.44
N SER A 255 -5.21 17.40 9.54
CA SER A 255 -3.77 17.26 9.30
C SER A 255 -3.00 18.56 9.58
N GLY A 256 -1.68 18.55 9.36
CA GLY A 256 -0.84 19.75 9.43
C GLY A 256 -0.73 20.47 8.08
N PRO A 257 -0.51 21.79 8.05
CA PRO A 257 -0.31 22.55 6.80
C PRO A 257 0.90 22.07 5.99
N ARG A 258 1.97 21.61 6.67
CA ARG A 258 3.18 21.10 6.01
C ARG A 258 2.92 19.84 5.17
N PRO A 259 2.31 18.76 5.72
CA PRO A 259 1.91 17.61 4.92
C PRO A 259 1.05 17.96 3.70
N VAL A 260 0.09 18.87 3.85
CA VAL A 260 -0.75 19.34 2.74
C VAL A 260 0.08 20.02 1.65
N GLY A 261 0.99 20.93 2.03
CA GLY A 261 1.89 21.57 1.07
C GLY A 261 2.81 20.58 0.33
N GLN A 262 3.28 19.53 1.03
CA GLN A 262 4.10 18.49 0.42
C GLN A 262 3.30 17.62 -0.56
N ALA A 263 2.04 17.31 -0.27
CA ALA A 263 1.14 16.63 -1.20
C ALA A 263 0.93 17.48 -2.46
N LEU A 264 0.58 18.76 -2.29
CA LEU A 264 0.35 19.69 -3.39
C LEU A 264 1.58 19.87 -4.29
N ARG A 265 2.79 19.86 -3.72
CA ARG A 265 4.05 19.96 -4.47
C ARG A 265 4.30 18.76 -5.37
N LYS A 266 3.80 17.57 -5.01
CA LYS A 266 3.98 16.32 -5.75
C LYS A 266 2.83 16.00 -6.69
N ASN A 267 1.84 16.89 -6.82
CA ASN A 267 0.64 16.64 -7.59
C ASN A 267 0.97 16.28 -9.05
N PRO A 268 0.78 15.01 -9.47
CA PRO A 268 1.08 14.58 -10.83
C PRO A 268 -0.06 14.93 -11.81
N PHE A 269 -1.21 15.36 -11.29
CA PHE A 269 -2.41 15.66 -12.07
C PHE A 269 -2.61 17.16 -12.29
N ALA A 270 -1.57 17.98 -12.13
CA ALA A 270 -1.65 19.38 -12.54
C ALA A 270 -1.73 19.46 -14.08
N PRO A 271 -2.63 20.26 -14.68
CA PRO A 271 -3.51 21.28 -14.09
C PRO A 271 -4.94 20.81 -13.74
N GLU A 272 -5.30 19.56 -14.01
CA GLU A 272 -6.65 19.01 -13.77
C GLU A 272 -7.06 19.10 -12.28
N VAL A 273 -6.12 18.79 -11.38
CA VAL A 273 -6.25 19.04 -9.95
C VAL A 273 -5.62 20.40 -9.64
N PRO A 274 -6.42 21.44 -9.33
CA PRO A 274 -6.00 22.84 -9.37
C PRO A 274 -5.21 23.25 -8.11
N CYS A 275 -3.95 22.84 -8.02
CA CYS A 275 -3.08 23.16 -6.88
C CYS A 275 -2.79 24.67 -6.73
N HIS A 276 -3.02 25.49 -7.77
CA HIS A 276 -2.91 26.95 -7.71
C HIS A 276 -4.00 27.62 -6.86
N ARG A 277 -5.12 26.95 -6.55
CA ARG A 277 -6.19 27.49 -5.68
C ARG A 277 -5.82 27.56 -4.19
N VAL A 278 -4.65 27.05 -3.79
CA VAL A 278 -4.22 27.03 -2.38
C VAL A 278 -3.19 28.14 -2.11
N VAL A 279 -3.47 29.00 -1.14
CA VAL A 279 -2.64 30.16 -0.77
C VAL A 279 -2.19 30.11 0.70
N ALA A 280 -1.26 30.99 1.06
CA ALA A 280 -0.82 31.12 2.44
C ALA A 280 -1.90 31.72 3.34
N ALA A 281 -1.73 31.63 4.67
CA ALA A 281 -2.72 32.08 5.64
C ALA A 281 -2.95 33.60 5.61
N ASP A 282 -1.97 34.36 5.14
CA ASP A 282 -2.00 35.81 4.91
C ASP A 282 -2.59 36.17 3.52
N LEU A 283 -3.13 35.19 2.79
CA LEU A 283 -3.65 35.31 1.42
C LEU A 283 -2.58 35.68 0.39
N SER A 284 -1.29 35.52 0.74
CA SER A 284 -0.21 35.71 -0.22
C SER A 284 -0.12 34.55 -1.22
N ILE A 285 0.17 34.88 -2.47
CA ILE A 285 0.38 33.93 -3.56
C ILE A 285 1.81 33.37 -3.44
N GLY A 286 2.05 32.54 -2.43
CA GLY A 286 3.34 31.90 -2.17
C GLY A 286 3.34 30.37 -2.39
N GLY A 287 4.54 29.79 -2.51
CA GLY A 287 4.77 28.34 -2.37
C GLY A 287 4.43 27.47 -3.58
N PHE A 288 4.19 28.06 -4.77
CA PHE A 288 3.84 27.27 -5.96
C PHE A 288 5.04 26.46 -6.48
N LYS A 289 4.84 25.18 -6.80
CA LYS A 289 5.87 24.24 -7.26
C LYS A 289 7.12 24.17 -6.35
N GLY A 290 7.00 24.58 -5.09
CA GLY A 290 8.11 24.57 -4.13
C GLY A 290 9.05 25.76 -4.20
N SER A 291 8.72 26.80 -4.97
CA SER A 291 9.44 28.07 -4.96
C SER A 291 8.97 28.96 -3.80
N VAL A 292 9.94 29.63 -3.18
CA VAL A 292 9.75 30.60 -2.09
C VAL A 292 10.41 31.91 -2.50
N GLY A 293 9.72 33.04 -2.35
CA GLY A 293 10.22 34.37 -2.75
C GLY A 293 9.42 34.99 -3.90
N GLU A 294 9.36 36.32 -3.92
CA GLU A 294 8.42 37.14 -4.72
C GLU A 294 8.68 37.12 -6.24
N ASP A 295 9.93 36.84 -6.66
CA ASP A 295 10.40 37.02 -8.05
C ASP A 295 10.45 35.74 -8.91
N HIS A 296 9.83 34.64 -8.46
CA HIS A 296 9.86 33.39 -9.24
C HIS A 296 8.79 33.36 -10.34
N GLU A 297 9.18 32.89 -11.53
CA GLU A 297 8.31 32.68 -12.70
C GLU A 297 7.05 31.88 -12.37
N HIS A 298 7.17 30.91 -11.46
CA HIS A 298 6.08 30.08 -10.96
C HIS A 298 5.00 30.85 -10.18
N ILE A 299 5.32 31.99 -9.56
CA ILE A 299 4.31 32.85 -8.93
C ILE A 299 3.50 33.58 -9.99
N LYS A 300 4.15 34.03 -11.07
CA LYS A 300 3.48 34.65 -12.21
C LYS A 300 2.55 33.65 -12.89
N GLU A 301 2.99 32.42 -13.14
CA GLU A 301 2.13 31.33 -13.65
C GLU A 301 0.88 31.14 -12.78
N LYS A 302 1.06 31.02 -11.46
CA LYS A 302 -0.04 30.83 -10.51
C LYS A 302 -1.03 31.99 -10.55
N ARG A 303 -0.53 33.23 -10.60
CA ARG A 303 -1.37 34.43 -10.71
C ARG A 303 -2.18 34.41 -12.01
N THR A 304 -1.56 34.08 -13.13
CA THR A 304 -2.26 33.99 -14.43
C THR A 304 -3.37 32.95 -14.40
N LEU A 305 -3.12 31.78 -13.80
CA LEU A 305 -4.14 30.73 -13.64
C LEU A 305 -5.30 31.19 -12.76
N LEU A 306 -5.01 31.81 -11.62
CA LEU A 306 -6.04 32.34 -10.72
C LEU A 306 -6.84 33.49 -11.34
N ALA A 307 -6.17 34.38 -12.08
CA ALA A 307 -6.81 35.46 -12.81
C ALA A 307 -7.73 34.93 -13.92
N ALA A 308 -7.30 33.89 -14.65
CA ALA A 308 -8.11 33.23 -15.67
C ALA A 308 -9.38 32.57 -15.07
N GLU A 309 -9.33 32.15 -13.81
CA GLU A 309 -10.48 31.62 -13.08
C GLU A 309 -11.39 32.71 -12.46
N GLY A 310 -11.01 33.99 -12.55
CA GLY A 310 -11.80 35.12 -12.04
C GLY A 310 -11.51 35.51 -10.58
N VAL A 311 -10.36 35.11 -10.02
CA VAL A 311 -9.93 35.54 -8.68
C VAL A 311 -9.49 36.99 -8.70
N THR A 312 -10.00 37.79 -7.75
CA THR A 312 -9.60 39.20 -7.58
C THR A 312 -8.41 39.34 -6.61
N PHE A 313 -7.49 40.24 -6.93
CA PHE A 313 -6.28 40.50 -6.14
C PHE A 313 -6.33 41.90 -5.52
N ALA A 314 -5.94 42.00 -4.25
CA ALA A 314 -5.83 43.27 -3.54
C ALA A 314 -4.50 43.99 -3.83
N ASP A 315 -3.41 43.21 -3.94
CA ASP A 315 -2.07 43.66 -4.33
C ASP A 315 -1.48 42.64 -5.33
N ASP A 316 -0.31 42.92 -5.91
CA ASP A 316 0.35 42.02 -6.89
C ASP A 316 0.57 40.58 -6.40
N LEU A 317 0.65 40.40 -5.07
CA LEU A 317 0.89 39.10 -4.42
C LEU A 317 -0.19 38.70 -3.43
N LYS A 318 -1.28 39.47 -3.26
CA LYS A 318 -2.33 39.17 -2.27
C LYS A 318 -3.69 39.00 -2.90
N VAL A 319 -4.35 37.89 -2.57
CA VAL A 319 -5.72 37.61 -2.99
C VAL A 319 -6.72 38.37 -2.12
N ASP A 320 -7.82 38.85 -2.70
CA ASP A 320 -8.91 39.44 -1.92
C ASP A 320 -9.57 38.39 -1.02
N SER A 321 -9.76 38.74 0.24
CA SER A 321 -10.53 37.97 1.23
C SER A 321 -11.90 37.48 0.75
N ARG A 322 -12.56 38.19 -0.18
CA ARG A 322 -13.86 37.79 -0.75
C ARG A 322 -13.81 36.50 -1.55
N CYS A 323 -12.64 36.16 -2.11
CA CYS A 323 -12.43 34.93 -2.87
C CYS A 323 -12.13 33.72 -1.96
N LEU A 324 -12.11 33.89 -0.64
CA LEU A 324 -11.77 32.81 0.28
C LEU A 324 -12.90 31.77 0.37
N HIS A 325 -12.54 30.51 0.18
CA HIS A 325 -13.39 29.35 0.37
C HIS A 325 -13.09 28.67 1.70
N HIS A 326 -14.15 28.52 2.49
CA HIS A 326 -14.16 27.73 3.71
C HIS A 326 -14.81 26.38 3.45
N PHE A 327 -14.20 25.32 4.00
CA PHE A 327 -14.71 23.96 3.98
C PHE A 327 -15.71 23.73 5.11
#